data_AF-A0A1S2QGP2-F1
#
_entry.id   AF-A0A1S2QGP2-F1
#
_cell.length_a   1.000
_cell.length_b   1.000
_cell.length_c   1.000
_cell.angle_alpha   90.00
_cell.angle_beta   90.00
_cell.angle_gamma   90.00
#
_symmetry.space_group_name_H-M   'P 1'
#
loop_
_entity.id
_entity.type
_entity.pdbx_description
1 polymer ?
#
loop_
_entity_poly.entity_id
_entity_poly.type
_entity_poly.pdbx_seq_one_letter_code
_entity_poly.pdbx_strand_id
1 'polypeptide(L)' 'MDTTTIDRARRSDAAARLADGVRRGWAGVHPEDVAMCLEADAVPFAMTAARTDGRLELRPVYADGAEPAPGAH' A
#
# COMPACT_ATOMS: atom_id res chain seq x y z
N MET A 1 12.44 1.72 -5.72
CA MET A 1 11.84 2.73 -4.80
C MET A 1 12.76 2.87 -3.58
N ASP A 2 12.83 4.03 -2.91
CA ASP A 2 13.70 4.22 -1.74
C ASP A 2 13.28 3.29 -0.59
N THR A 3 14.14 2.33 -0.24
CA THR A 3 13.88 1.31 0.79
C THR A 3 13.67 1.92 2.17
N THR A 4 14.22 3.11 2.46
CA THR A 4 14.04 3.84 3.71
C THR A 4 12.57 4.17 3.98
N THR A 5 11.82 4.52 2.93
CA THR A 5 10.39 4.86 3.07
C THR A 5 9.55 3.62 3.36
N ILE A 6 9.85 2.50 2.70
CA ILE A 6 9.20 1.21 2.94
C ILE A 6 9.48 0.74 4.37
N ASP A 7 10.73 0.83 4.80
CA ASP A 7 11.16 0.48 6.14
C ASP A 7 10.47 1.31 7.22
N ARG A 8 10.30 2.61 6.98
CA ARG A 8 9.54 3.50 7.87
C ARG A 8 8.07 3.12 7.93
N ALA A 9 7.46 2.76 6.80
CA ALA A 9 6.06 2.35 6.75
C ALA A 9 5.82 1.05 7.57
N ARG A 10 6.69 0.04 7.38
CA ARG A 10 6.65 -1.22 8.13
C ARG A 10 6.76 -1.03 9.65
N ARG A 11 7.56 -0.06 10.10
CA ARG A 11 7.80 0.24 11.52
C ARG A 11 6.88 1.33 12.09
N SER A 12 5.84 1.72 11.37
CA SER A 12 4.97 2.82 11.81
C SER A 12 4.02 2.42 12.94
N ASP A 13 3.67 3.38 13.80
CA ASP A 13 2.66 3.19 14.85
C ASP A 13 1.31 2.74 14.28
N ALA A 14 0.97 3.19 13.07
CA ALA A 14 -0.25 2.79 12.37
C ALA A 14 -0.26 1.28 12.07
N ALA A 15 0.87 0.74 11.57
CA ALA A 15 1.02 -0.70 11.34
C ALA A 15 0.87 -1.50 12.64
N ALA A 16 1.48 -1.03 13.74
CA ALA A 16 1.36 -1.67 15.04
C ALA A 16 -0.08 -1.68 15.58
N ARG A 17 -0.83 -0.58 15.39
CA ARG A 17 -2.24 -0.46 15.79
C ARG A 17 -3.17 -1.37 15.00
N LEU A 18 -2.94 -1.51 13.69
CA LEU A 18 -3.71 -2.46 12.87
C LEU A 18 -3.50 -3.91 13.34
N ALA A 19 -2.25 -4.30 13.56
CA ALA A 19 -1.93 -5.63 14.10
C ALA A 19 -2.55 -5.87 15.49
N ASP A 20 -2.59 -4.84 16.34
CA ASP A 20 -3.27 -4.92 17.64
C ASP A 20 -4.79 -5.03 17.52
N GLY A 21 -5.40 -4.27 16.61
CA GLY A 21 -6.85 -4.33 16.36
C GLY A 21 -7.32 -5.73 15.97
N VAL A 22 -6.54 -6.46 15.15
CA VAL A 22 -6.80 -7.87 14.83
C VAL A 22 -6.74 -8.74 16.08
N ARG A 23 -5.65 -8.63 16.87
CA ARG A 23 -5.49 -9.43 18.10
C ARG A 23 -6.63 -9.17 19.10
N ARG A 24 -7.14 -7.95 19.14
CA ARG A 24 -8.21 -7.52 20.05
C ARG A 24 -9.62 -7.77 19.49
N GLY A 25 -9.74 -8.21 18.24
CA GLY A 25 -11.03 -8.48 17.59
C GLY A 25 -11.91 -7.23 17.41
N TRP A 26 -11.32 -6.09 17.03
CA TRP A 26 -12.11 -4.88 16.77
C TRP A 26 -13.11 -5.08 15.64
N ALA A 27 -14.34 -4.60 15.83
CA ALA A 27 -15.37 -4.62 14.78
C ALA A 27 -14.90 -3.81 13.55
N GLY A 28 -15.03 -4.41 12.36
CA GLY A 28 -14.59 -3.81 11.10
C GLY A 28 -13.11 -4.04 10.75
N VAL A 29 -12.36 -4.78 11.57
CA VAL A 29 -10.97 -5.18 11.28
C VAL A 29 -10.95 -6.65 10.87
N HIS A 30 -10.90 -6.91 9.56
CA HIS A 30 -10.79 -8.27 9.05
C HIS A 30 -9.32 -8.74 9.06
N PRO A 31 -9.00 -9.93 9.59
CA PRO A 31 -7.61 -10.40 9.68
C PRO A 31 -6.88 -10.45 8.33
N GLU A 32 -7.57 -10.85 7.26
CA GLU A 32 -6.96 -10.94 5.92
C GLU A 32 -6.65 -9.57 5.33
N ASP A 33 -7.55 -8.59 5.52
CA ASP A 33 -7.34 -7.22 5.06
C ASP A 33 -6.13 -6.60 5.76
N VAL A 34 -5.99 -6.84 7.08
CA VAL A 34 -4.84 -6.35 7.84
C VAL A 34 -3.54 -7.04 7.43
N ALA A 35 -3.56 -8.35 7.19
CA ALA A 35 -2.39 -9.06 6.69
C ALA A 35 -1.92 -8.43 5.37
N MET A 36 -2.84 -8.24 4.41
CA MET A 36 -2.54 -7.57 3.15
C MET A 36 -2.01 -6.13 3.34
N CYS A 37 -2.63 -5.33 4.22
CA CYS A 37 -2.20 -3.95 4.46
C CYS A 37 -0.81 -3.84 5.12
N LEU A 38 -0.33 -4.87 5.82
CA LEU A 38 0.97 -4.89 6.48
C LEU A 38 2.11 -5.36 5.57
N GLU A 39 1.79 -5.98 4.43
CA GLU A 39 2.77 -6.36 3.41
C GLU A 39 3.21 -5.13 2.59
N ALA A 40 4.16 -4.37 3.13
CA ALA A 40 4.74 -3.24 2.40
C ALA A 40 5.51 -3.74 1.16
N ASP A 41 5.50 -2.95 0.08
CA ASP A 41 6.22 -3.26 -1.18
C ASP A 41 5.77 -4.58 -1.85
N ALA A 42 4.52 -5.01 -1.61
CA ALA A 42 3.96 -6.23 -2.20
C ALA A 42 3.71 -6.15 -3.71
N VAL A 43 3.66 -4.94 -4.28
CA VAL A 43 3.45 -4.70 -5.71
C VAL A 43 4.57 -3.83 -6.27
N PRO A 44 5.01 -4.04 -7.53
CA PRO A 44 6.18 -3.38 -8.11
C PRO A 44 5.88 -1.96 -8.63
N PHE A 45 4.92 -1.27 -8.03
CA PHE A 45 4.53 0.08 -8.39
C PHE A 45 4.05 0.88 -7.19
N ALA A 46 4.08 2.19 -7.34
CA ALA A 46 3.43 3.14 -6.44
C ALA A 46 2.39 3.94 -7.20
N MET A 47 1.34 4.40 -6.52
CA MET A 47 0.37 5.33 -7.11
C MET A 47 0.83 6.76 -6.88
N THR A 48 0.94 7.55 -7.95
CA THR A 48 1.05 9.01 -7.86
C THR A 48 -0.33 9.63 -8.00
N ALA A 49 -0.60 10.68 -7.23
CA ALA A 49 -1.85 11.42 -7.25
C ALA A 49 -1.61 12.83 -7.79
N ALA A 50 -2.34 13.21 -8.84
CA ALA A 50 -2.25 14.53 -9.46
C ALA A 50 -3.66 15.12 -9.64
N ARG A 51 -3.77 16.45 -9.56
CA ARG A 51 -5.04 17.14 -9.81
C ARG A 51 -5.08 17.59 -11.27
N THR A 52 -6.00 17.03 -12.06
CA THR A 52 -6.18 17.33 -13.48
C THR A 52 -7.64 17.69 -13.72
N ASP A 53 -7.90 18.85 -14.35
CA ASP A 53 -9.26 19.32 -14.68
C ASP A 53 -10.27 19.21 -13.53
N GLY A 54 -9.83 19.54 -12.31
CA GLY A 54 -10.67 19.52 -11.13
C GLY A 54 -10.84 18.14 -10.46
N ARG A 55 -10.31 17.06 -11.05
CA ARG A 55 -10.37 15.68 -10.54
C ARG A 55 -9.02 15.24 -9.96
N LEU A 56 -9.04 14.27 -9.04
CA LEU A 56 -7.84 13.59 -8.58
C LEU A 56 -7.60 12.37 -9.47
N GLU A 57 -6.54 12.40 -10.25
CA GLU A 57 -6.10 11.27 -11.07
C GLU A 57 -5.04 10.48 -10.31
N LEU A 58 -5.22 9.17 -10.26
CA LEU A 58 -4.25 8.23 -9.70
C LEU A 58 -3.60 7.48 -10.85
N ARG A 59 -2.27 7.52 -10.94
CA ARG A 59 -1.50 6.82 -11.99
C ARG A 59 -0.46 5.91 -11.36
N PRO A 60 -0.31 4.66 -11.84
CA PRO A 60 0.77 3.80 -11.37
C PRO A 60 2.11 4.31 -11.90
N VAL A 61 3.13 4.20 -11.06
CA VAL A 61 4.54 4.43 -11.39
C VAL A 61 5.30 3.19 -10.98
N TYR A 62 5.79 2.45 -11.96
CA TYR A 62 6.49 1.18 -11.77
C TYR A 62 7.95 1.43 -11.37
N ALA A 63 8.49 0.57 -10.51
CA ALA A 63 9.86 0.70 -10.00
C ALA A 63 10.92 0.73 -11.11
N ASP A 64 10.68 -0.01 -12.19
CA ASP A 64 11.59 -0.12 -13.35
C ASP A 64 11.11 0.68 -14.58
N GLY A 65 10.06 1.52 -14.41
CA GLY A 65 9.50 2.34 -15.48
C GLY A 65 8.68 1.60 -16.55
N ALA A 66 8.66 0.26 -16.53
CA ALA A 66 7.86 -0.56 -17.43
C ALA A 66 6.51 -0.92 -16.80
N GLU A 67 5.43 -0.63 -17.52
CA GLU A 67 4.10 -1.15 -17.19
C GLU A 67 4.05 -2.67 -17.47
N PRO A 68 3.50 -3.50 -16.57
CA PRO A 68 3.32 -4.91 -16.81
C PRO A 68 2.36 -5.11 -17.98
N ALA A 69 2.59 -6.18 -18.76
CA ALA A 69 1.73 -6.50 -19.89
C ALA A 69 0.26 -6.66 -19.42
N PRO A 70 -0.73 -6.16 -20.20
CA PRO A 70 -2.13 -6.26 -19.82
C PRO A 70 -2.53 -7.74 -19.63
N GLY A 71 -3.06 -8.06 -18.45
CA GLY A 71 -3.50 -9.41 -18.08
C GLY A 71 -2.58 -10.19 -17.12
N ALA A 72 -1.43 -9.62 -16.71
CA ALA A 72 -0.63 -10.18 -15.62
C ALA A 72 -1.18 -9.71 -14.26
N HIS A 73 -2.16 -10.44 -13.72
CA HIS A 73 -2.63 -10.31 -12.34
C HIS A 73 -2.54 -11.66 -11.63
#